data_AF-A0A6G3TMM7-F1
#
_entry.id   AF-A0A6G3TMM7-F1
#
_cell.length_a   1.000
_cell.length_b   1.000
_cell.length_c   1.000
_cell.angle_alpha   90.00
_cell.angle_beta   90.00
_cell.angle_gamma   90.00
#
_symmetry.space_group_name_H-M   'P 1'
#
loop_
_entity.id
_entity.type
_entity.pdbx_description
1 polymer ?
#
loop_
_entity_poly.entity_id
_entity_poly.type
_entity_poly.pdbx_seq_one_letter_code
_entity_poly.pdbx_strand_id
1 'polypeptide(L)'
;MRATLRWAHSDLRTHRGEALFLVLATAGIVASLLLATALFGYATNPWQRVFTQARGAHVWLHTDRAADTGDLAALDGVQSVAGPYPTASTTVAVRGTRASVELRGTAERPD
;
A
#
# COMPACT_ATOMS: atom_id res chain seq x y z
N MET A 1 25.99 31.27 -25.55
CA MET A 1 25.53 29.88 -25.32
C MET A 1 24.65 29.27 -26.42
N ARG A 2 24.34 29.95 -27.54
CA ARG A 2 23.59 29.33 -28.66
C ARG A 2 24.49 28.62 -29.69
N ALA A 3 25.76 29.05 -29.77
CA ALA A 3 26.74 28.49 -30.71
C ALA A 3 27.14 27.05 -30.34
N THR A 4 27.23 26.72 -29.05
CA THR A 4 27.55 25.37 -28.54
C THR A 4 26.42 24.37 -28.80
N LEU A 5 25.16 24.80 -28.61
CA LEU A 5 23.96 24.01 -28.92
C LEU A 5 23.86 23.66 -30.42
N ARG A 6 24.20 24.61 -31.31
CA ARG A 6 24.17 24.37 -32.75
C ARG A 6 25.26 23.39 -33.20
N TRP A 7 26.43 23.44 -32.57
CA TRP A 7 27.55 22.55 -32.87
C TRP A 7 27.26 21.11 -32.38
N ALA A 8 26.76 20.96 -31.15
CA ALA A 8 26.32 19.67 -30.62
C ALA A 8 25.19 19.04 -31.47
N HIS A 9 24.24 19.84 -31.95
CA HIS A 9 23.17 19.33 -32.83
C HIS A 9 23.69 18.91 -34.22
N SER A 10 24.72 19.58 -34.73
CA SER A 10 25.39 19.22 -35.98
C SER A 10 26.20 17.92 -35.84
N ASP A 11 26.86 17.73 -34.70
CA ASP A 11 27.69 16.55 -34.41
C ASP A 11 26.83 15.29 -34.19
N LEU A 12 25.69 15.44 -33.49
CA LEU A 12 24.66 14.41 -33.38
C LEU A 12 24.11 13.92 -34.73
N ARG A 13 24.15 14.76 -35.78
CA ARG A 13 23.69 14.39 -37.12
C ARG A 13 24.69 13.54 -37.90
N THR A 14 25.96 13.51 -37.49
CA THR A 14 27.00 12.69 -38.12
C THR A 14 27.12 11.33 -37.43
N HIS A 15 26.91 11.28 -36.11
CA HIS A 15 26.89 10.06 -35.29
C HIS A 15 25.49 9.70 -34.77
N ARG A 16 24.49 9.74 -35.67
CA ARG A 16 23.05 9.59 -35.32
C ARG A 16 22.73 8.32 -34.55
N GLY A 17 23.37 7.21 -34.92
CA GLY A 17 23.14 5.91 -34.28
C GLY A 17 23.64 5.88 -32.84
N GLU A 18 24.84 6.40 -32.59
CA GLU A 18 25.46 6.41 -31.26
C GLU A 18 24.76 7.41 -30.32
N ALA A 19 24.43 8.60 -30.83
CA ALA A 19 23.66 9.57 -30.07
C ALA A 19 22.25 9.06 -29.75
N LEU A 20 21.58 8.41 -30.71
CA LEU A 20 20.26 7.82 -30.48
C LEU A 20 20.34 6.68 -29.47
N PHE A 21 21.37 5.83 -29.54
CA PHE A 21 21.59 4.74 -28.60
C PHE A 21 21.78 5.26 -27.18
N LEU A 22 22.64 6.27 -26.98
CA LEU A 22 22.85 6.89 -25.66
C LEU A 22 21.56 7.51 -25.10
N VAL A 23 20.79 8.23 -25.94
CA VAL A 23 19.52 8.83 -25.53
C VAL A 23 18.50 7.75 -25.15
N LEU A 24 18.35 6.70 -25.96
CA LEU A 24 17.44 5.60 -25.68
C LEU A 24 17.84 4.81 -24.43
N ALA A 25 19.14 4.55 -24.26
CA ALA A 25 19.66 3.88 -23.06
C ALA A 25 19.36 4.72 -21.80
N THR A 26 19.62 6.03 -21.85
CA THR A 26 19.35 6.93 -20.73
C THR A 26 17.86 7.01 -20.42
N ALA A 27 17.02 7.19 -21.45
CA ALA A 27 15.57 7.23 -21.29
C ALA A 27 15.02 5.90 -20.73
N GLY A 28 15.54 4.76 -21.19
CA GLY A 28 15.19 3.44 -20.69
C GLY A 28 15.56 3.27 -19.22
N ILE A 29 16.78 3.63 -18.82
CA ILE A 29 17.22 3.58 -17.41
C ILE A 29 16.31 4.45 -16.53
N VAL A 30 16.05 5.70 -16.94
CA VAL A 30 15.17 6.61 -16.18
C VAL A 30 13.76 6.03 -16.07
N ALA A 31 13.20 5.52 -17.17
CA ALA A 31 11.87 4.90 -17.15
C ALA A 31 11.83 3.66 -16.24
N SER A 32 12.83 2.80 -16.30
CA SER A 32 12.95 1.62 -15.43
C SER A 32 13.07 2.00 -13.96
N LEU A 33 13.85 3.02 -13.63
CA LEU A 33 13.98 3.52 -12.25
C LEU A 33 12.66 4.09 -11.74
N LEU A 34 11.99 4.94 -12.52
CA LEU A 34 10.68 5.50 -12.17
C LEU A 34 9.63 4.40 -11.98
N LEU A 35 9.61 3.41 -12.87
CA LEU A 35 8.70 2.27 -12.76
C LEU A 35 8.98 1.45 -11.51
N ALA A 36 10.25 1.14 -11.23
CA ALA A 36 10.65 0.40 -10.02
C ALA A 36 10.21 1.16 -8.76
N THR A 37 10.44 2.47 -8.69
CA THR A 37 9.99 3.30 -7.55
C THR A 37 8.46 3.33 -7.44
N ALA A 38 7.72 3.44 -8.54
CA ALA A 38 6.26 3.44 -8.52
C ALA A 38 5.69 2.08 -8.05
N LEU A 39 6.23 0.97 -8.55
CA LEU A 39 5.88 -0.37 -8.12
C LEU A 39 6.25 -0.59 -6.65
N PHE A 40 7.42 -0.11 -6.22
CA PHE A 40 7.84 -0.19 -4.84
C PHE A 40 6.91 0.62 -3.95
N GLY A 41 6.57 1.88 -4.27
CA GLY A 41 5.62 2.68 -3.51
C GLY A 41 4.21 2.09 -3.47
N TYR A 42 3.79 1.43 -4.56
CA TYR A 42 2.52 0.71 -4.61
C TYR A 42 2.53 -0.54 -3.73
N ALA A 43 3.62 -1.32 -3.75
CA ALA A 43 3.76 -2.59 -3.06
C ALA A 43 4.19 -2.45 -1.59
N THR A 44 4.88 -1.39 -1.22
CA THR A 44 5.39 -1.17 0.15
C THR A 44 4.42 -0.48 1.08
N ASN A 45 3.31 0.07 0.59
CA ASN A 45 2.30 0.69 1.45
C ASN A 45 0.83 0.35 1.10
N PRO A 46 0.48 -0.83 0.56
CA PRO A 46 -0.91 -1.16 0.30
C PRO A 46 -1.73 -1.20 1.60
N TRP A 47 -1.14 -1.72 2.69
CA TRP A 47 -1.78 -1.74 4.01
C TRP A 47 -1.98 -0.34 4.60
N GLN A 48 -1.00 0.56 4.49
CA GLN A 48 -1.12 1.93 5.01
C GLN A 48 -2.24 2.70 4.29
N ARG A 49 -2.39 2.51 2.98
CA ARG A 49 -3.47 3.13 2.20
C ARG A 49 -4.85 2.62 2.65
N VAL A 50 -5.01 1.30 2.77
CA VAL A 50 -6.27 0.68 3.21
C VAL A 50 -6.59 1.10 4.64
N PHE A 51 -5.60 1.17 5.53
CA PHE A 51 -5.74 1.63 6.90
C PHE A 51 -6.26 3.08 6.96
N THR A 52 -5.64 4.00 6.21
CA THR A 52 -6.07 5.40 6.12
C THR A 52 -7.48 5.54 5.53
N GLN A 53 -7.83 4.72 4.53
CA GLN A 53 -9.14 4.76 3.88
C GLN A 53 -10.25 4.18 4.75
N ALA A 54 -9.98 3.06 5.44
CA ALA A 54 -10.96 2.37 6.26
C ALA A 54 -11.34 3.17 7.52
N ARG A 55 -10.49 4.14 7.94
CA ARG A 55 -10.59 4.83 9.23
C ARG A 55 -10.81 3.82 10.37
N GLY A 56 -10.21 2.64 10.22
CA GLY A 56 -10.45 1.48 11.07
C GLY A 56 -9.76 1.64 12.42
N ALA A 57 -10.04 0.71 13.33
CA ALA A 57 -9.34 0.66 14.61
C ALA A 57 -7.82 0.54 14.39
N HIS A 58 -7.06 1.29 15.18
CA HIS A 58 -5.59 1.31 15.07
C HIS A 58 -4.96 0.04 15.64
N VAL A 59 -5.61 -0.59 16.61
CA VAL A 59 -5.18 -1.82 17.27
C VAL A 59 -6.39 -2.72 17.43
N TRP A 60 -6.20 -4.02 17.17
CA TRP A 60 -7.17 -5.08 17.45
C TRP A 60 -6.59 -5.99 18.53
N LEU A 61 -7.41 -6.33 19.52
CA LEU A 61 -7.03 -7.20 20.62
C LEU A 61 -7.92 -8.44 20.60
N HIS A 62 -7.29 -9.60 20.49
CA HIS A 62 -7.94 -10.89 20.68
C HIS A 62 -7.66 -11.36 22.09
N THR A 63 -8.69 -11.34 22.92
CA THR A 63 -8.58 -11.76 24.31
C THR A 63 -9.33 -13.05 24.53
N ASP A 64 -8.95 -13.79 25.58
CA ASP A 64 -9.86 -14.79 26.11
C ASP A 64 -11.09 -14.10 26.74
N ARG A 65 -12.11 -14.91 27.09
CA ARG A 65 -13.35 -14.41 27.68
C ARG A 65 -13.16 -13.86 29.11
N ALA A 66 -12.11 -14.28 29.81
CA ALA A 66 -11.85 -13.88 31.19
C ALA A 66 -11.06 -12.57 31.31
N ALA A 67 -10.43 -12.11 30.23
CA ALA A 67 -9.70 -10.87 30.20
C ALA A 67 -10.61 -9.66 30.42
N ASP A 68 -10.21 -8.81 31.37
CA ASP A 68 -10.84 -7.52 31.58
C ASP A 68 -10.29 -6.51 30.56
N THR A 69 -11.18 -5.92 29.77
CA THR A 69 -10.87 -4.91 28.76
C THR A 69 -11.46 -3.54 29.11
N GLY A 70 -12.14 -3.41 30.25
CA GLY A 70 -12.86 -2.19 30.65
C GLY A 70 -11.94 -0.99 30.82
N ASP A 71 -10.72 -1.21 31.32
CA ASP A 71 -9.76 -0.14 31.61
C ASP A 71 -9.01 0.38 30.36
N LEU A 72 -9.16 -0.27 29.20
CA LEU A 72 -8.49 0.16 27.96
C LEU A 72 -8.88 1.58 27.56
N ALA A 73 -10.13 1.97 27.80
CA ALA A 73 -10.61 3.31 27.48
C ALA A 73 -10.01 4.40 28.39
N ALA A 74 -9.44 4.01 29.54
CA ALA A 74 -8.82 4.94 30.49
C ALA A 74 -7.31 5.12 30.26
N LEU A 75 -6.71 4.37 29.33
CA LEU A 75 -5.29 4.49 29.01
C LEU A 75 -5.00 5.79 28.25
N ASP A 76 -3.93 6.47 28.65
CA ASP A 76 -3.45 7.68 27.97
C ASP A 76 -3.15 7.40 26.50
N GLY A 77 -3.70 8.23 25.62
CA GLY A 77 -3.56 8.11 24.16
C GLY A 77 -4.64 7.27 23.46
N VAL A 78 -5.50 6.58 24.21
CA VAL A 78 -6.66 5.87 23.62
C VAL A 78 -7.78 6.88 23.37
N GLN A 79 -8.07 7.13 22.09
CA GLN A 79 -9.12 8.06 21.69
C GLN A 79 -10.52 7.44 21.77
N SER A 80 -10.64 6.14 21.45
CA SER A 80 -11.89 5.40 21.52
C SER A 80 -11.63 3.89 21.57
N VAL A 81 -12.55 3.18 22.21
CA VAL A 81 -12.58 1.72 22.26
C VAL A 81 -13.94 1.25 21.78
N ALA A 82 -13.96 0.16 21.02
CA ALA A 82 -15.17 -0.50 20.56
C ALA A 82 -15.12 -1.99 20.94
N GLY A 83 -16.25 -2.55 21.37
CA GLY A 83 -16.34 -3.92 21.87
C GLY A 83 -16.42 -3.99 23.40
N PRO A 84 -16.20 -5.17 24.01
CA PRO A 84 -15.75 -6.42 23.39
C PRO A 84 -16.80 -7.03 22.45
N TYR A 85 -16.35 -7.63 21.35
CA TYR A 85 -17.22 -8.35 20.41
C TYR A 85 -16.94 -9.85 20.45
N PRO A 86 -17.96 -10.72 20.53
CA PRO A 86 -17.74 -12.15 20.39
C PRO A 86 -17.28 -12.45 18.96
N THR A 87 -16.22 -13.24 18.80
CA THR A 87 -15.73 -13.65 17.49
C THR A 87 -15.73 -15.17 17.31
N ALA A 88 -15.78 -15.61 16.06
CA ALA A 88 -15.69 -17.02 15.69
C ALA A 88 -14.89 -17.21 14.40
N SER A 89 -13.87 -18.07 14.44
CA SER A 89 -13.08 -18.43 13.26
C SER A 89 -13.85 -19.42 12.38
N THR A 90 -13.88 -19.17 11.08
CA THR A 90 -14.49 -20.06 10.09
C THR A 90 -13.74 -20.04 8.76
N THR A 91 -14.13 -20.89 7.82
CA THR A 91 -13.61 -20.90 6.45
C THR A 91 -14.73 -20.57 5.48
N VAL A 92 -14.53 -19.53 4.67
CA VAL A 92 -15.44 -19.18 3.58
C VAL A 92 -14.91 -19.78 2.28
N ALA A 93 -15.80 -20.37 1.49
CA ALA A 93 -15.48 -20.90 0.17
C ALA A 93 -16.24 -20.14 -0.91
N VAL A 94 -15.53 -19.53 -1.87
CA VAL A 94 -16.12 -18.81 -3.01
C VAL A 94 -15.41 -19.27 -4.28
N ARG A 95 -16.18 -19.76 -5.27
CA ARG A 95 -15.69 -20.16 -6.60
C ARG A 95 -14.46 -21.10 -6.55
N GLY A 96 -14.47 -22.05 -5.61
CA GLY A 96 -13.38 -23.02 -5.43
C GLY A 96 -12.18 -22.51 -4.61
N THR A 97 -12.14 -21.21 -4.27
CA THR A 97 -11.13 -20.65 -3.35
C THR A 97 -11.65 -20.71 -1.92
N ARG A 98 -10.79 -21.13 -0.98
CA ARG A 98 -11.09 -21.14 0.47
C ARG A 98 -10.25 -20.08 1.16
N ALA A 99 -10.87 -19.31 2.05
CA ALA A 99 -10.19 -18.33 2.88
C ALA A 99 -10.62 -18.50 4.33
N SER A 100 -9.65 -18.43 5.26
CA SER A 100 -9.95 -18.35 6.69
C SER A 100 -10.44 -16.94 6.99
N VAL A 101 -11.54 -16.83 7.74
CA VAL A 101 -12.11 -15.56 8.16
C VAL A 101 -12.49 -15.62 9.63
N GLU A 102 -12.62 -14.44 10.23
CA GLU A 102 -13.15 -14.28 11.56
C GLU A 102 -14.48 -13.53 11.48
N LEU A 103 -15.53 -14.12 12.04
CA LEU A 103 -16.85 -13.50 12.13
C LEU A 103 -16.94 -12.72 13.44
N ARG A 104 -17.38 -11.47 13.36
CA ARG A 104 -17.71 -10.63 14.51
C ARG A 104 -19.21 -10.68 14.77
N GLY A 105 -19.62 -11.05 15.98
CA GLY A 105 -21.01 -10.94 16.40
C GLY A 105 -21.41 -9.47 16.54
N THR A 106 -22.55 -9.11 15.97
CA THR A 106 -23.20 -7.81 16.16
C THR A 106 -24.53 -8.03 16.90
N ALA A 107 -24.85 -7.17 17.86
CA ALA A 107 -26.10 -7.28 18.62
C ALA A 107 -27.32 -7.04 17.71
N GLU A 108 -27.16 -6.15 16.74
CA GLU A 108 -28.18 -5.81 15.76
C GLU A 108 -27.78 -6.34 14.37
N ARG A 109 -28.80 -6.50 13.52
CA ARG A 109 -28.57 -6.85 12.12
C ARG A 109 -27.96 -5.63 11.43
N PRO A 110 -26.78 -5.76 10.79
CA PRO A 110 -26.21 -4.66 10.03
C PRO A 110 -27.16 -4.27 8.89
N ASP A 111 -27.39 -2.97 8.71
CA ASP A 111 -28.18 -2.38 7.62
C ASP A 111 -27.50 -2.52 6.25
#